data_AF-A0A2G9P6L5-F1
#
_entry.id   AF-A0A2G9P6L5-F1
#
_cell.length_a   1.000
_cell.length_b   1.000
_cell.length_c   1.000
_cell.angle_alpha   90.00
_cell.angle_beta   90.00
_cell.angle_gamma   90.00
#
_symmetry.space_group_name_H-M   'P 1'
#
loop_
_entity.id
_entity.type
_entity.pdbx_description
1 polymer ?
#
loop_
_entity_poly.entity_id
_entity_poly.type
_entity_poly.pdbx_seq_one_letter_code
_entity_poly.pdbx_strand_id
1 'polypeptide(L)'
;MVKMSFKFFWKGCKKGMKKFGDTISAIVNTVLLFIVYFFGVGLTWFFSRIAGKKFLETKISKEKSYWNDLNLKEKNIEEYYRQF
;
A
#
# COMPACT_ATOMS: atom_id res chain seq x y z
N MET A 1 24.49 7.95 51.43
CA MET A 1 23.88 8.69 50.30
C MET A 1 24.13 8.06 48.91
N VAL A 2 24.46 6.75 48.80
CA VAL A 2 24.85 6.12 47.51
C VAL A 2 23.79 5.15 46.94
N LYS A 3 22.93 4.55 47.80
CA LYS A 3 21.92 3.55 47.39
C LYS A 3 20.83 4.07 46.44
N MET A 4 20.58 5.38 46.41
CA MET A 4 19.53 5.97 45.58
C MET A 4 19.94 6.01 44.10
N SER A 5 21.20 6.34 43.82
CA SER A 5 21.77 6.44 42.47
C SER A 5 21.75 5.11 41.71
N PHE A 6 22.06 4.01 42.39
CA PHE A 6 22.16 2.69 41.73
C PHE A 6 20.80 2.14 41.24
N LYS A 7 19.71 2.39 41.99
CA LYS A 7 18.36 1.99 41.55
C LYS A 7 17.91 2.75 40.30
N PHE A 8 18.24 4.05 40.21
CA PHE A 8 17.93 4.85 39.03
C PHE A 8 18.75 4.43 37.81
N PHE A 9 20.03 4.10 38.01
CA PHE A 9 20.89 3.54 36.96
C PHE A 9 20.32 2.25 36.37
N TRP A 10 19.94 1.29 37.23
CA TRP A 10 19.36 0.01 36.76
C TRP A 10 18.01 0.19 36.06
N LYS A 11 17.19 1.13 36.53
CA LYS A 11 15.90 1.49 35.89
C LYS A 11 16.13 2.12 34.51
N GLY A 12 17.13 2.99 34.38
CA GLY A 12 17.57 3.58 33.12
C GLY A 12 18.07 2.53 32.14
N CYS A 13 18.99 1.66 32.57
CA CYS A 13 19.51 0.56 31.75
C CYS A 13 18.40 -0.38 31.28
N LYS A 14 17.48 -0.79 32.17
CA LYS A 14 16.34 -1.65 31.78
C LYS A 14 15.42 -0.97 30.75
N LYS A 15 15.18 0.34 30.90
CA LYS A 15 14.38 1.11 29.94
C LYS A 15 15.08 1.27 28.59
N GLY A 16 16.40 1.48 28.60
CA GLY A 16 17.23 1.54 27.39
C GLY A 16 17.25 0.21 26.65
N MET A 17 17.48 -0.90 27.36
CA MET A 17 17.48 -2.25 26.79
C MET A 17 16.14 -2.61 26.17
N LYS A 18 15.03 -2.24 26.82
CA LYS A 18 13.68 -2.44 26.28
C LYS A 18 13.50 -1.70 24.95
N LYS A 19 13.79 -0.39 24.92
CA LYS A 19 13.70 0.40 23.68
C LYS A 19 14.59 -0.14 22.56
N PHE A 20 15.80 -0.58 22.90
CA PHE A 20 16.71 -1.19 21.95
C PHE A 20 16.11 -2.47 21.36
N GLY A 21 15.60 -3.37 22.21
CA GLY A 21 14.92 -4.59 21.78
C GLY A 21 13.71 -4.30 20.89
N ASP A 22 12.86 -3.35 21.28
CA ASP A 22 11.70 -2.92 20.50
C ASP A 22 12.11 -2.39 19.11
N THR A 23 13.20 -1.61 19.04
CA THR A 23 13.72 -1.04 17.79
C THR A 23 14.29 -2.12 16.88
N ILE A 24 15.11 -3.03 17.42
CA ILE A 24 15.68 -4.15 16.65
C ILE A 24 14.56 -5.07 16.17
N SER A 25 13.57 -5.37 17.01
CA SER A 25 12.42 -6.17 16.62
C SER A 25 11.65 -5.54 15.46
N ALA A 26 11.42 -4.22 15.50
CA ALA A 26 10.78 -3.50 14.41
C ALA A 26 11.59 -3.58 13.12
N ILE A 27 12.92 -3.40 13.18
CA ILE A 27 13.81 -3.50 12.02
C ILE A 27 13.76 -4.90 11.42
N VAL A 28 13.93 -5.93 12.24
CA VAL A 28 13.92 -7.33 11.79
C VAL A 28 12.58 -7.69 11.15
N ASN A 29 11.46 -7.32 11.79
CA ASN A 29 10.13 -7.56 11.22
C ASN A 29 9.93 -6.82 9.89
N THR A 30 10.41 -5.58 9.79
CA THR A 30 10.30 -4.80 8.55
C THR A 30 11.11 -5.45 7.42
N VAL A 31 12.34 -5.89 7.71
CA VAL A 31 13.20 -6.58 6.73
C VAL A 31 12.58 -7.91 6.33
N LEU A 32 12.06 -8.69 7.28
CA LEU A 32 11.41 -9.97 7.02
C LEU A 32 10.17 -9.78 6.14
N LEU A 33 9.31 -8.82 6.48
CA LEU A 33 8.13 -8.48 5.69
C LEU A 33 8.51 -7.99 4.29
N PHE A 34 9.54 -7.16 4.18
CA PHE A 34 10.03 -6.69 2.89
C PHE A 34 10.46 -7.85 2.00
N ILE A 35 11.25 -8.79 2.52
CA ILE A 35 11.67 -9.99 1.79
C ILE A 35 10.45 -10.82 1.36
N VAL A 36 9.55 -11.13 2.30
CA VAL A 36 8.34 -11.92 1.99
C VAL A 36 7.48 -11.23 0.94
N TYR A 37 7.33 -9.92 1.00
CA TYR A 37 6.53 -9.18 0.03
C TYR A 37 7.21 -9.13 -1.33
N PHE A 38 8.52 -8.86 -1.36
CA PHE A 38 9.29 -8.81 -2.59
C PHE A 38 9.29 -10.17 -3.31
N PHE A 39 9.57 -11.26 -2.60
CA PHE A 39 9.57 -12.59 -3.22
C PHE A 39 8.16 -13.11 -3.43
N GLY A 40 7.24 -12.97 -2.49
CA GLY A 40 5.87 -13.45 -2.63
C GLY A 40 5.11 -12.72 -3.74
N VAL A 41 5.01 -11.40 -3.66
CA VAL A 41 4.27 -10.59 -4.64
C VAL A 41 5.08 -10.41 -5.92
N GLY A 42 6.39 -10.17 -5.81
CA GLY A 42 7.24 -9.95 -6.98
C GLY A 42 7.39 -11.19 -7.85
N LEU A 43 7.56 -12.39 -7.26
CA LEU A 43 7.55 -13.63 -8.05
C LEU A 43 6.17 -13.88 -8.64
N THR A 44 5.09 -13.67 -7.87
CA THR A 44 3.72 -13.84 -8.40
C THR A 44 3.47 -12.93 -9.60
N TRP A 45 3.89 -11.67 -9.54
CA TRP A 45 3.82 -10.74 -10.67
C TRP A 45 4.69 -11.17 -11.86
N PHE A 46 5.91 -11.66 -11.58
CA PHE A 46 6.80 -12.16 -12.62
C PHE A 46 6.19 -13.36 -13.36
N PHE A 47 5.66 -14.34 -12.63
CA PHE A 47 4.98 -15.49 -13.20
C PHE A 47 3.68 -15.13 -13.90
N SER A 48 2.87 -14.19 -13.37
CA SER A 48 1.65 -13.75 -14.03
C SER A 48 1.95 -13.12 -15.39
N ARG A 49 3.05 -12.36 -15.48
CA ARG A 49 3.50 -11.72 -16.70
C ARG A 49 3.92 -12.75 -17.75
N ILE A 50 4.64 -13.81 -17.33
CA ILE A 50 4.99 -14.94 -18.21
C ILE A 50 3.73 -15.68 -18.68
N ALA A 51 2.76 -15.90 -17.79
CA ALA A 51 1.49 -16.54 -18.11
C ALA A 51 0.54 -15.67 -18.95
N GLY A 52 0.98 -14.49 -19.41
CA GLY A 52 0.18 -13.57 -20.22
C GLY A 52 -0.96 -12.88 -19.46
N LYS A 53 -1.05 -13.04 -18.14
CA LYS A 53 -2.03 -12.36 -17.31
C LYS A 53 -1.59 -10.91 -17.06
N LYS A 54 -2.24 -9.99 -17.75
CA LYS A 54 -2.10 -8.55 -17.50
C LYS A 54 -2.92 -8.19 -16.26
N PHE A 55 -2.24 -7.81 -15.18
CA PHE A 55 -2.90 -7.22 -14.02
C PHE A 55 -3.50 -5.87 -14.42
N LEU A 56 -4.83 -5.78 -14.36
CA LEU A 56 -5.66 -4.76 -15.03
C LEU A 56 -5.37 -4.68 -16.53
N GLU A 57 -6.38 -4.95 -17.37
CA GLU A 57 -6.30 -4.57 -18.78
C GLU A 57 -6.11 -3.04 -18.86
N THR A 58 -4.87 -2.58 -19.05
CA THR A 58 -4.54 -1.19 -19.42
C THR A 58 -4.98 -0.90 -20.87
N LYS A 59 -6.03 -1.57 -21.34
CA LYS A 59 -6.83 -1.10 -22.46
C LYS A 59 -7.76 -0.05 -21.86
N ILE A 60 -7.23 1.14 -21.58
CA ILE A 60 -8.06 2.34 -21.61
C ILE A 60 -8.47 2.46 -23.08
N SER A 61 -9.51 1.72 -23.45
CA SER A 61 -10.16 1.89 -24.73
C SER A 61 -10.64 3.33 -24.75
N LYS A 62 -9.94 4.20 -25.46
CA LYS A 62 -10.40 5.57 -25.74
C LYS A 62 -11.77 5.56 -26.45
N GLU A 63 -12.23 4.41 -26.94
CA GLU A 63 -13.40 4.31 -27.79
C GLU A 63 -14.71 3.97 -27.07
N LYS A 64 -14.71 3.58 -25.79
CA LYS A 64 -15.95 3.23 -25.07
C LYS A 64 -15.89 3.58 -23.58
N SER A 65 -15.68 4.85 -23.29
CA SER A 65 -16.10 5.37 -21.99
C SER A 65 -17.62 5.58 -22.07
N TYR A 66 -18.40 5.19 -21.05
CA TYR A 66 -19.82 5.52 -20.95
C TYR A 66 -20.06 7.04 -20.86
N TRP A 67 -19.00 7.82 -20.69
CA TRP A 67 -19.03 9.26 -20.83
C TRP A 67 -19.10 9.60 -22.31
N ASN A 68 -20.30 9.96 -22.76
CA ASN A 68 -20.44 10.75 -23.96
C ASN A 68 -19.65 12.05 -23.79
N ASP A 69 -18.97 12.50 -24.84
CA ASP A 69 -18.49 13.88 -24.90
C ASP A 69 -19.72 14.78 -24.66
N LEU A 70 -19.74 15.46 -23.52
CA LEU A 70 -20.74 16.47 -23.17
C LEU A 70 -20.52 17.67 -24.08
N ASN A 71 -20.81 17.50 -25.37
CA ASN A 71 -21.04 18.59 -26.29
C ASN A 71 -22.26 19.32 -25.76
N LEU A 72 -22.04 20.46 -25.11
CA LEU A 72 -23.06 21.39 -24.58
C LEU A 72 -23.90 22.06 -25.69
N LYS A 73 -24.03 21.41 -26.85
CA LYS A 73 -24.93 21.83 -27.92
C LYS A 73 -26.33 21.31 -27.61
N GLU A 74 -27.32 22.09 -27.97
CA GLU A 74 -28.73 21.73 -27.86
C GLU A 74 -28.97 20.39 -28.57
N LYS A 75 -29.27 19.35 -27.78
CA LYS A 75 -29.64 18.02 -28.28
C LYS A 75 -31.14 18.00 -28.55
N ASN A 76 -31.57 17.10 -29.43
CA ASN A 76 -32.98 16.92 -29.74
C ASN A 76 -33.76 16.58 -28.44
N ILE A 77 -34.89 17.25 -28.22
CA ILE A 77 -35.74 17.11 -27.02
C ILE A 77 -36.14 15.65 -26.75
N GLU A 78 -36.24 14.84 -27.80
CA GLU A 78 -36.54 13.40 -27.74
C GLU A 78 -35.47 12.58 -26.99
N GLU A 79 -34.20 13.01 -26.99
CA GLU A 79 -33.14 12.36 -26.20
C GLU A 79 -33.30 12.62 -24.70
N TYR A 80 -33.83 13.80 -24.32
CA TYR A 80 -34.06 14.15 -22.91
C TYR A 80 -35.20 13.35 -22.29
N TYR A 81 -36.25 13.06 -23.06
CA TYR A 81 -37.38 12.23 -22.60
C TYR A 81 -37.00 10.78 -22.28
N ARG A 82 -35.82 10.30 -22.70
CA ARG A 82 -35.32 8.94 -22.43
C ARG A 82 -34.38 8.85 -21.22
N GLN A 83 -34.09 9.96 -20.54
CA GLN A 83 -33.17 9.99 -19.39
C GLN A 83 -33.87 9.80 -18.03
N PHE A 84 -35.20 9.90 -17.99
CA PHE A 84 -36.04 9.60 -16.84
C PHE A 84 -36.97 8.43 -17.18
#